data_AF-A0AAU3UVP7-F1
#
_entry.id   AF-A0AAU3UVP7-F1
#
_cell.length_a   1.000
_cell.length_b   1.000
_cell.length_c   1.000
_cell.angle_alpha   90.00
_cell.angle_beta   90.00
_cell.angle_gamma   90.00
#
_symmetry.space_group_name_H-M   'P 1'
#
loop_
_entity.id
_entity.type
_entity.pdbx_description
1 polymer ?
#
loop_
_entity_poly.entity_id
_entity_poly.type
_entity_poly.pdbx_seq_one_letter_code
_entity_poly.pdbx_strand_id
1 'polypeptide(L)'
;MDCRGAAEEAARRVAAVQDEPTARLDLAAEAYPLALRRYGRAESTFLRWELARGVLDPVTGSPWWRAVNDRLLLDKLEARLLTADSGVASTPGARRWLDFLAAPSPLTWYRAHNRSIVSGYLDHARLAESESAAERFLINVTLVRTLFTQALIERPDLAVGPFARLAPWIGDPRTRSVGLFLNLRNVFPEEYPLHDLSVEQVIALEGRIARTIDYGLILPKLDALYAFAAESLHEPRLPELVADGILRYAGSTVKAAALRPDAMARLVAVATASTAAAR
;
A
#
# COMPACT_ATOMS: atom_id res chain seq x y z
N MET A 1 18.05 21.43 -10.21
CA MET A 1 16.73 22.08 -10.44
C MET A 1 16.19 22.47 -9.09
N ASP A 2 15.73 23.71 -8.88
CA ASP A 2 15.18 24.10 -7.57
C ASP A 2 13.89 23.31 -7.24
N CYS A 3 13.39 23.42 -5.99
CA CYS A 3 12.21 22.67 -5.55
C CYS A 3 10.98 22.93 -6.43
N ARG A 4 10.72 24.20 -6.76
CA ARG A 4 9.54 24.56 -7.55
C ARG A 4 9.62 23.98 -8.96
N GLY A 5 10.77 24.10 -9.62
CA GLY A 5 10.99 23.49 -10.93
C GLY A 5 10.88 21.97 -10.91
N ALA A 6 11.39 21.30 -9.85
CA ALA A 6 11.32 19.85 -9.73
C ALA A 6 9.88 19.35 -9.56
N ALA A 7 9.08 20.02 -8.72
CA ALA A 7 7.67 19.67 -8.52
C ALA A 7 6.83 19.96 -9.78
N GLU A 8 7.05 21.11 -10.43
CA GLU A 8 6.35 21.46 -11.67
C GLU A 8 6.71 20.49 -12.82
N GLU A 9 7.98 20.08 -12.93
CA GLU A 9 8.40 19.09 -13.91
C GLU A 9 7.84 17.70 -13.61
N ALA A 10 7.86 17.26 -12.35
CA ALA A 10 7.21 16.01 -11.95
C ALA A 10 5.72 16.01 -12.34
N ALA A 11 5.01 17.12 -12.08
CA ALA A 11 3.61 17.29 -12.45
C ALA A 11 3.40 17.22 -13.97
N ARG A 12 4.23 17.91 -14.77
CA ARG A 12 4.16 17.84 -16.23
C ARG A 12 4.34 16.41 -16.74
N ARG A 13 5.33 15.69 -16.22
CA ARG A 13 5.65 14.32 -16.65
C ARG A 13 4.54 13.32 -16.29
N VAL A 14 3.94 13.45 -15.11
CA VAL A 14 2.80 12.61 -14.70
C VAL A 14 1.57 12.92 -15.56
N ALA A 15 1.26 14.20 -15.78
CA ALA A 15 0.15 14.62 -16.64
C ALA A 15 0.29 14.09 -18.06
N ALA A 16 1.50 14.06 -18.61
CA ALA A 16 1.77 13.58 -19.97
C ALA A 16 1.48 12.08 -20.17
N VAL A 17 1.44 11.28 -19.10
CA VAL A 17 1.13 9.84 -19.16
C VAL A 17 -0.19 9.48 -18.47
N GLN A 18 -0.97 10.49 -18.06
CA GLN A 18 -2.11 10.30 -17.18
C GLN A 18 -3.14 9.32 -17.78
N ASP A 19 -3.41 9.45 -19.08
CA ASP A 19 -4.37 8.62 -19.82
C ASP A 19 -3.72 7.48 -20.61
N GLU A 20 -2.42 7.21 -20.37
CA GLU A 20 -1.64 6.18 -21.06
C GLU A 20 -1.13 5.12 -20.07
N PRO A 21 -1.94 4.09 -19.75
CA PRO A 21 -1.66 3.19 -18.63
C PRO A 21 -0.30 2.50 -18.71
N THR A 22 0.12 2.07 -19.90
CA THR A 22 1.45 1.47 -20.12
C THR A 22 2.57 2.49 -19.90
N ALA A 23 2.40 3.74 -20.33
CA ALA A 23 3.40 4.79 -20.13
C ALA A 23 3.57 5.15 -18.64
N ARG A 24 2.52 4.99 -17.82
CA ARG A 24 2.63 5.13 -16.35
C ARG A 24 3.56 4.08 -15.75
N LEU A 25 3.52 2.84 -16.23
CA LEU A 25 4.43 1.77 -15.79
C LEU A 25 5.88 2.07 -16.15
N ASP A 26 6.12 2.58 -17.35
CA ASP A 26 7.46 2.98 -17.78
C ASP A 26 8.00 4.16 -16.95
N LEU A 27 7.16 5.17 -16.70
CA LEU A 27 7.50 6.31 -15.85
C LEU A 27 7.78 5.87 -14.41
N ALA A 28 7.01 4.93 -13.87
CA ALA A 28 7.24 4.36 -12.54
C ALA A 28 8.60 3.68 -12.45
N ALA A 29 8.99 2.92 -13.48
CA ALA A 29 10.27 2.23 -13.54
C ALA A 29 11.45 3.19 -13.72
N GLU A 30 11.29 4.25 -14.52
CA GLU A 30 12.32 5.26 -14.78
C GLU A 30 12.70 6.03 -13.51
N ALA A 31 11.73 6.28 -12.64
CA ALA A 31 11.94 7.04 -11.42
C ALA A 31 12.96 6.38 -10.47
N TYR A 32 13.25 5.08 -10.63
CA TYR A 32 14.34 4.40 -9.93
C TYR A 32 15.67 4.54 -10.69
N PRO A 33 16.74 5.05 -10.05
CA PRO A 33 18.10 4.95 -10.60
C PRO A 33 18.45 3.50 -10.94
N LEU A 34 19.33 3.30 -11.94
CA LEU A 34 19.71 1.96 -12.43
C LEU A 34 20.14 1.03 -11.29
N ALA A 35 20.95 1.54 -10.34
CA ALA A 35 21.42 0.81 -9.17
C ALA A 35 20.31 0.38 -8.21
N LEU A 36 19.16 1.07 -8.21
CA LEU A 36 18.04 0.87 -7.28
C LEU A 36 16.82 0.20 -7.93
N ARG A 37 16.88 -0.17 -9.21
CA ARG A 37 15.74 -0.79 -9.95
C ARG A 37 15.12 -2.00 -9.26
N ARG A 38 15.90 -2.75 -8.48
CA ARG A 38 15.38 -3.92 -7.76
C ARG A 38 14.32 -3.54 -6.71
N TYR A 39 14.41 -2.36 -6.10
CA TYR A 39 13.41 -1.86 -5.15
C TYR A 39 12.05 -1.60 -5.80
N GLY A 40 12.02 -1.22 -7.08
CA GLY A 40 10.78 -1.01 -7.83
C GLY A 40 10.06 -2.31 -8.24
N ARG A 41 10.60 -3.50 -7.94
CA ARG A 41 10.03 -4.77 -8.41
C ARG A 41 8.60 -5.00 -7.89
N ALA A 42 8.38 -4.85 -6.58
CA ALA A 42 7.07 -5.07 -5.97
C ALA A 42 6.03 -4.09 -6.54
N GLU A 43 6.39 -2.80 -6.61
CA GLU A 43 5.58 -1.74 -7.21
C GLU A 43 5.23 -2.03 -8.67
N SER A 44 6.21 -2.39 -9.52
CA SER A 44 5.93 -2.72 -10.92
C SER A 44 5.05 -3.97 -11.08
N THR A 45 5.15 -4.95 -10.17
CA THR A 45 4.25 -6.11 -10.19
C THR A 45 2.83 -5.69 -9.82
N PHE A 46 2.66 -4.86 -8.80
CA PHE A 46 1.37 -4.31 -8.40
C PHE A 46 0.74 -3.49 -9.53
N LEU A 47 1.51 -2.58 -10.13
CA LEU A 47 1.05 -1.73 -11.22
C LEU A 47 0.63 -2.53 -12.47
N ARG A 48 1.34 -3.63 -12.79
CA ARG A 48 0.89 -4.56 -13.85
C ARG A 48 -0.42 -5.26 -13.52
N TRP A 49 -0.67 -5.58 -12.25
CA TRP A 49 -1.97 -6.11 -11.84
C TRP A 49 -3.05 -5.04 -11.96
N GLU A 50 -2.80 -3.79 -11.55
CA GLU A 50 -3.76 -2.69 -11.72
C GLU A 50 -4.12 -2.46 -13.20
N LEU A 51 -3.12 -2.53 -14.09
CA LEU A 51 -3.32 -2.49 -15.54
C LEU A 51 -4.19 -3.65 -16.03
N ALA A 52 -3.85 -4.88 -15.64
CA ALA A 52 -4.60 -6.07 -16.06
C ALA A 52 -6.03 -6.06 -15.53
N ARG A 53 -6.26 -5.51 -14.33
CA ARG A 53 -7.57 -5.38 -13.70
C ARG A 53 -8.44 -4.30 -14.36
N GLY A 54 -7.83 -3.33 -15.06
CA GLY A 54 -8.53 -2.22 -15.69
C GLY A 54 -8.76 -1.01 -14.77
N VAL A 55 -8.25 -1.01 -13.52
CA VAL A 55 -8.46 0.13 -12.59
C VAL A 55 -7.77 1.42 -13.06
N LEU A 56 -6.82 1.31 -14.00
CA LEU A 56 -6.09 2.46 -14.57
C LEU A 56 -6.60 2.89 -15.95
N ASP A 57 -7.64 2.26 -16.48
CA ASP A 57 -8.25 2.70 -17.73
C ASP A 57 -8.74 4.15 -17.61
N PRO A 58 -8.44 5.05 -18.57
CA PRO A 58 -8.80 6.47 -18.47
C PRO A 58 -10.31 6.73 -18.54
N VAL A 59 -11.08 5.83 -19.14
CA VAL A 59 -12.52 5.98 -19.37
C VAL A 59 -13.32 5.17 -18.36
N THR A 60 -12.97 3.90 -18.17
CA THR A 60 -13.73 2.95 -17.36
C THR A 60 -13.09 2.64 -16.02
N GLY A 61 -11.83 3.04 -15.79
CA GLY A 61 -11.08 2.74 -14.59
C GLY A 61 -11.52 3.54 -13.37
N SER A 62 -10.85 3.29 -12.24
CA SER A 62 -11.17 3.95 -10.98
C SER A 62 -10.46 5.30 -10.89
N PRO A 63 -11.22 6.41 -10.71
CA PRO A 63 -10.62 7.71 -10.43
C PRO A 63 -9.75 7.68 -9.17
N TRP A 64 -10.14 6.87 -8.17
CA TRP A 64 -9.39 6.75 -6.92
C TRP A 64 -8.03 6.07 -7.13
N TRP A 65 -7.99 4.90 -7.77
CA TRP A 65 -6.73 4.18 -8.01
C TRP A 65 -5.75 5.01 -8.85
N ARG A 66 -6.26 5.72 -9.85
CA ARG A 66 -5.45 6.63 -10.68
C ARG A 66 -4.84 7.77 -9.86
N ALA A 67 -5.65 8.43 -9.02
CA ALA A 67 -5.18 9.54 -8.18
C ALA A 67 -4.14 9.12 -7.12
N VAL A 68 -4.30 7.94 -6.51
CA VAL A 68 -3.29 7.40 -5.58
C VAL A 68 -1.98 7.08 -6.30
N ASN A 69 -2.06 6.48 -7.49
CA ASN A 69 -0.89 6.23 -8.32
C ASN A 69 -0.20 7.53 -8.76
N ASP A 70 -0.97 8.56 -9.13
CA ASP A 70 -0.42 9.88 -9.46
C ASP A 70 0.36 10.44 -8.28
N ARG A 71 -0.19 10.35 -7.06
CA ARG A 71 0.50 10.82 -5.86
C ARG A 71 1.85 10.12 -5.65
N LEU A 72 1.90 8.80 -5.82
CA LEU A 72 3.13 8.03 -5.73
C LEU A 72 4.16 8.43 -6.80
N LEU A 73 3.71 8.63 -8.04
CA LEU A 73 4.58 9.04 -9.15
C LEU A 73 5.14 10.45 -8.92
N LEU A 74 4.30 11.40 -8.52
CA LEU A 74 4.68 12.78 -8.26
C LEU A 74 5.79 12.86 -7.20
N ASP A 75 5.57 12.27 -6.03
CA ASP A 75 6.52 12.33 -4.92
C ASP A 75 7.88 11.70 -5.31
N LYS A 76 7.84 10.57 -6.03
CA LYS A 76 9.05 9.84 -6.45
C LYS A 76 9.82 10.59 -7.55
N LEU A 77 9.12 11.15 -8.53
CA LEU A 77 9.73 11.91 -9.62
C LEU A 77 10.32 13.23 -9.14
N GLU A 78 9.61 13.95 -8.26
CA GLU A 78 10.14 15.17 -7.65
C GLU A 78 11.46 14.88 -6.94
N ALA A 79 11.50 13.87 -6.06
CA ALA A 79 12.71 13.48 -5.36
C ALA A 79 13.85 13.08 -6.32
N ARG A 80 13.53 12.47 -7.46
CA ARG A 80 14.50 12.08 -8.49
C ARG A 80 15.07 13.27 -9.27
N LEU A 81 14.29 14.33 -9.43
CA LEU A 81 14.64 15.57 -10.14
C LEU A 81 15.38 16.58 -9.25
N LEU A 82 15.16 16.51 -7.94
CA LEU A 82 15.92 17.25 -6.95
C LEU A 82 17.39 16.79 -6.96
N THR A 83 18.29 17.76 -6.99
CA THR A 83 19.73 17.55 -6.82
C THR A 83 20.11 17.80 -5.36
N ALA A 84 21.21 17.21 -4.87
CA ALA A 84 21.62 17.31 -3.46
C ALA A 84 21.71 18.76 -2.95
N ASP A 85 22.01 19.71 -3.84
CA ASP A 85 22.19 21.13 -3.51
C ASP A 85 20.91 21.98 -3.70
N SER A 86 19.80 21.41 -4.20
CA SER A 86 18.74 22.21 -4.84
C SER A 86 17.38 22.23 -4.14
N GLY A 87 17.31 21.84 -2.87
CA GLY A 87 16.27 22.34 -1.98
C GLY A 87 15.36 21.34 -1.30
N VAL A 88 14.48 21.90 -0.49
CA VAL A 88 13.50 21.21 0.37
C VAL A 88 12.41 20.62 -0.51
N ALA A 89 12.14 19.32 -0.40
CA ALA A 89 11.02 18.68 -1.10
C ALA A 89 9.67 19.36 -0.78
N SER A 90 8.82 19.48 -1.81
CA SER A 90 7.53 20.16 -1.76
C SER A 90 6.51 19.43 -0.89
N THR A 91 6.66 18.10 -0.76
CA THR A 91 5.78 17.27 0.07
C THR A 91 6.56 16.41 1.08
N PRO A 92 5.91 15.96 2.17
CA PRO A 92 6.50 14.98 3.07
C PRO A 92 6.84 13.64 2.38
N GLY A 93 6.06 13.24 1.37
CA GLY A 93 6.31 12.02 0.59
C GLY A 93 7.58 12.13 -0.25
N ALA A 94 7.72 13.22 -1.01
CA ALA A 94 8.92 13.51 -1.79
C ALA A 94 10.17 13.61 -0.89
N ARG A 95 10.04 14.16 0.32
CA ARG A 95 11.12 14.15 1.32
C ARG A 95 11.56 12.74 1.71
N ARG A 96 10.61 11.83 1.95
CA ARG A 96 10.95 10.43 2.26
C ARG A 96 11.61 9.72 1.08
N TRP A 97 11.23 10.05 -0.14
CA TRP A 97 11.92 9.55 -1.33
C TRP A 97 13.36 10.06 -1.43
N LEU A 98 13.64 11.32 -1.05
CA LEU A 98 15.02 11.80 -0.92
C LEU A 98 15.81 11.01 0.12
N ASP A 99 15.23 10.76 1.30
CA ASP A 99 15.86 9.94 2.35
C ASP A 99 16.23 8.54 1.80
N PHE A 100 15.32 7.91 1.05
CA PHE A 100 15.58 6.62 0.40
C PHE A 100 16.68 6.70 -0.67
N LEU A 101 16.67 7.72 -1.53
CA LEU A 101 17.67 7.87 -2.58
C LEU A 101 19.07 8.13 -1.99
N ALA A 102 19.16 8.84 -0.87
CA ALA A 102 20.40 9.11 -0.16
C ALA A 102 20.94 7.88 0.59
N ALA A 103 20.07 7.09 1.21
CA ALA A 103 20.46 5.90 1.99
C ALA A 103 19.54 4.69 1.69
N PRO A 104 19.71 4.01 0.53
CA PRO A 104 18.76 3.00 0.07
C PRO A 104 18.73 1.74 0.92
N SER A 105 17.62 1.52 1.64
CA SER A 105 17.30 0.29 2.37
C SER A 105 15.83 -0.09 2.19
N PRO A 106 15.43 -1.36 2.47
CA PRO A 106 14.02 -1.75 2.53
C PRO A 106 13.17 -0.84 3.44
N LEU A 107 13.71 -0.48 4.60
CA LEU A 107 13.03 0.39 5.58
C LEU A 107 12.74 1.78 5.01
N THR A 108 13.77 2.44 4.48
CA THR A 108 13.62 3.77 3.86
C THR A 108 12.72 3.73 2.63
N TRP A 109 12.73 2.62 1.88
CA TRP A 109 11.84 2.43 0.73
C TRP A 109 10.37 2.34 1.18
N TYR A 110 10.06 1.50 2.17
CA TYR A 110 8.68 1.38 2.68
C TYR A 110 8.18 2.69 3.28
N ARG A 111 9.02 3.40 4.06
CA ARG A 111 8.64 4.71 4.60
C ARG A 111 8.34 5.72 3.50
N ALA A 112 9.08 5.71 2.39
CA ALA A 112 8.82 6.59 1.24
C ALA A 112 7.57 6.19 0.47
N HIS A 113 7.50 4.93 0.04
CA HIS A 113 6.39 4.38 -0.72
C HIS A 113 5.07 4.51 0.06
N ASN A 114 5.02 4.02 1.30
CA ASN A 114 3.80 4.04 2.10
C ASN A 114 3.40 5.45 2.49
N ARG A 115 4.33 6.40 2.67
CA ARG A 115 3.97 7.80 2.90
C ARG A 115 3.21 8.38 1.72
N SER A 116 3.65 8.11 0.49
CA SER A 116 2.94 8.56 -0.72
C SER A 116 1.59 7.89 -0.89
N ILE A 117 1.51 6.55 -0.70
CA ILE A 117 0.25 5.80 -0.74
C ILE A 117 -0.74 6.36 0.28
N VAL A 118 -0.34 6.51 1.55
CA VAL A 118 -1.20 7.03 2.61
C VAL A 118 -1.63 8.47 2.34
N SER A 119 -0.75 9.32 1.82
CA SER A 119 -1.12 10.69 1.44
C SER A 119 -2.19 10.65 0.34
N GLY A 120 -1.99 9.85 -0.71
CA GLY A 120 -2.98 9.66 -1.77
C GLY A 120 -4.31 9.11 -1.26
N TYR A 121 -4.25 8.14 -0.34
CA TYR A 121 -5.40 7.52 0.30
C TYR A 121 -6.25 8.55 1.06
N LEU A 122 -5.62 9.37 1.90
CA LEU A 122 -6.30 10.37 2.71
C LEU A 122 -6.81 11.54 1.88
N ASP A 123 -6.02 12.03 0.93
CA ASP A 123 -6.35 13.21 0.13
C ASP A 123 -7.51 12.95 -0.85
N HIS A 124 -7.75 11.69 -1.22
CA HIS A 124 -8.77 11.29 -2.20
C HIS A 124 -9.92 10.47 -1.62
N ALA A 125 -10.20 10.57 -0.31
CA ALA A 125 -11.28 9.84 0.36
C ALA A 125 -12.63 9.91 -0.37
N ARG A 126 -12.98 11.09 -0.91
CA ARG A 126 -14.24 11.30 -1.66
C ARG A 126 -14.33 10.48 -2.96
N LEU A 127 -13.20 10.24 -3.65
CA LEU A 127 -13.21 9.38 -4.84
C LEU A 127 -13.46 7.92 -4.46
N ALA A 128 -12.97 7.48 -3.30
CA ALA A 128 -13.29 6.16 -2.79
C ALA A 128 -14.76 6.05 -2.33
N GLU A 129 -15.39 7.12 -1.85
CA GLU A 129 -16.81 7.09 -1.48
C GLU A 129 -17.73 6.78 -2.66
N SER A 130 -17.35 7.16 -3.89
CA SER A 130 -18.09 6.82 -5.12
C SER A 130 -17.90 5.38 -5.59
N GLU A 131 -16.94 4.64 -5.02
CA GLU A 131 -16.72 3.24 -5.34
C GLU A 131 -17.80 2.34 -4.73
N SER A 132 -18.01 1.17 -5.35
CA SER A 132 -18.93 0.17 -4.81
C SER A 132 -18.47 -0.32 -3.43
N ALA A 133 -19.37 -0.89 -2.63
CA ALA A 133 -19.01 -1.42 -1.31
C ALA A 133 -17.91 -2.48 -1.38
N ALA A 134 -17.93 -3.33 -2.42
CA ALA A 134 -16.90 -4.33 -2.68
C ALA A 134 -15.55 -3.68 -3.03
N GLU A 135 -15.53 -2.68 -3.90
CA GLU A 135 -14.29 -1.95 -4.24
C GLU A 135 -13.71 -1.21 -3.04
N ARG A 136 -14.55 -0.55 -2.22
CA ARG A 136 -14.10 0.07 -0.97
C ARG A 136 -13.49 -0.93 -0.01
N PHE A 137 -14.03 -2.14 0.07
CA PHE A 137 -13.43 -3.22 0.86
C PHE A 137 -12.04 -3.59 0.33
N LEU A 138 -11.90 -3.77 -0.98
CA LEU A 138 -10.61 -4.09 -1.62
C LEU A 138 -9.56 -2.98 -1.42
N ILE A 139 -9.97 -1.71 -1.50
CA ILE A 139 -9.13 -0.53 -1.22
C ILE A 139 -8.61 -0.58 0.22
N ASN A 140 -9.48 -0.89 1.18
CA ASN A 140 -9.13 -1.05 2.59
C ASN A 140 -8.14 -2.21 2.81
N VAL A 141 -8.41 -3.39 2.26
CA VAL A 141 -7.51 -4.56 2.35
C VAL A 141 -6.14 -4.26 1.76
N THR A 142 -6.09 -3.55 0.63
CA THR A 142 -4.83 -3.16 -0.02
C THR A 142 -3.99 -2.29 0.92
N LEU A 143 -4.57 -1.25 1.52
CA LEU A 143 -3.84 -0.39 2.46
C LEU A 143 -3.32 -1.19 3.65
N VAL A 144 -4.16 -2.03 4.25
CA VAL A 144 -3.80 -2.87 5.40
C VAL A 144 -2.58 -3.74 5.09
N ARG A 145 -2.56 -4.40 3.92
CA ARG A 145 -1.42 -5.22 3.49
C ARG A 145 -0.17 -4.38 3.25
N THR A 146 -0.31 -3.21 2.63
CA THR A 146 0.78 -2.26 2.43
C THR A 146 1.42 -1.85 3.75
N LEU A 147 0.62 -1.48 4.76
CA LEU A 147 1.13 -1.15 6.10
C LEU A 147 1.76 -2.36 6.80
N PHE A 148 1.15 -3.54 6.67
CA PHE A 148 1.68 -4.76 7.27
C PHE A 148 3.06 -5.16 6.71
N THR A 149 3.27 -4.99 5.40
CA THR A 149 4.59 -5.29 4.80
C THR A 149 5.70 -4.38 5.31
N GLN A 150 5.40 -3.12 5.63
CA GLN A 150 6.34 -2.24 6.33
C GLN A 150 6.61 -2.74 7.75
N ALA A 151 5.57 -3.17 8.48
CA ALA A 151 5.74 -3.71 9.83
C ALA A 151 6.65 -4.95 9.86
N LEU A 152 6.63 -5.81 8.83
CA LEU A 152 7.57 -6.95 8.71
C LEU A 152 9.04 -6.51 8.72
N ILE A 153 9.35 -5.29 8.26
CA ILE A 153 10.71 -4.75 8.23
C ILE A 153 11.03 -3.95 9.50
N GLU A 154 10.10 -3.11 9.94
CA GLU A 154 10.38 -2.08 10.96
C GLU A 154 9.97 -2.49 12.37
N ARG A 155 8.89 -3.26 12.50
CA ARG A 155 8.34 -3.78 13.76
C ARG A 155 7.99 -5.26 13.62
N PRO A 156 8.97 -6.13 13.36
CA PRO A 156 8.73 -7.55 13.10
C PRO A 156 8.14 -8.28 14.32
N ASP A 157 8.38 -7.75 15.53
CA ASP A 157 7.77 -8.17 16.79
C ASP A 157 6.25 -7.92 16.83
N LEU A 158 5.80 -6.82 16.24
CA LEU A 158 4.38 -6.53 16.04
C LEU A 158 3.83 -7.44 14.95
N ALA A 159 4.50 -7.54 13.80
CA ALA A 159 3.96 -8.23 12.63
C ALA A 159 3.80 -9.75 12.85
N VAL A 160 4.85 -10.42 13.32
CA VAL A 160 4.92 -11.91 13.40
C VAL A 160 5.38 -12.43 14.76
N GLY A 161 5.49 -11.57 15.78
CA GLY A 161 5.77 -11.97 17.16
C GLY A 161 7.05 -12.82 17.29
N PRO A 162 6.96 -14.05 17.85
CA PRO A 162 8.12 -14.93 18.02
C PRO A 162 8.92 -15.22 16.75
N PHE A 163 8.30 -15.08 15.56
CA PHE A 163 8.94 -15.36 14.27
C PHE A 163 9.67 -14.15 13.67
N ALA A 164 9.87 -13.07 14.43
CA ALA A 164 10.45 -11.81 13.97
C ALA A 164 11.75 -11.95 13.14
N ARG A 165 12.58 -12.96 13.42
CA ARG A 165 13.84 -13.22 12.69
C ARG A 165 13.63 -13.57 11.21
N LEU A 166 12.46 -14.06 10.82
CA LEU A 166 12.15 -14.43 9.44
C LEU A 166 11.50 -13.27 8.65
N ALA A 167 11.01 -12.25 9.35
CA ALA A 167 10.21 -11.19 8.75
C ALA A 167 10.93 -10.36 7.66
N PRO A 168 12.22 -9.99 7.81
CA PRO A 168 12.93 -9.23 6.79
C PRO A 168 13.06 -9.96 5.44
N TRP A 169 13.16 -11.29 5.46
CA TRP A 169 13.24 -12.08 4.23
C TRP A 169 11.90 -12.10 3.48
N ILE A 170 10.78 -12.08 4.21
CA ILE A 170 9.42 -12.06 3.65
C ILE A 170 9.12 -10.68 3.07
N GLY A 171 9.44 -9.62 3.81
CA GLY A 171 9.11 -8.23 3.47
C GLY A 171 10.10 -7.53 2.53
N ASP A 172 11.22 -8.13 2.10
CA ASP A 172 12.21 -7.40 1.29
C ASP A 172 11.64 -7.02 -0.10
N PRO A 173 11.49 -5.71 -0.43
CA PRO A 173 10.87 -5.26 -1.69
C PRO A 173 11.70 -5.63 -2.94
N ARG A 174 12.97 -6.02 -2.75
CA ARG A 174 13.89 -6.40 -3.84
C ARG A 174 13.66 -7.83 -4.32
N THR A 175 13.09 -8.68 -3.48
CA THR A 175 12.93 -10.11 -3.73
C THR A 175 11.54 -10.40 -4.32
N ARG A 176 11.29 -11.66 -4.67
CA ARG A 176 9.98 -12.10 -5.17
C ARG A 176 9.00 -12.41 -4.04
N SER A 177 9.43 -12.45 -2.77
CA SER A 177 8.59 -12.88 -1.63
C SER A 177 7.45 -11.90 -1.34
N VAL A 178 7.65 -10.60 -1.59
CA VAL A 178 6.56 -9.60 -1.47
C VAL A 178 5.44 -9.88 -2.49
N GLY A 179 5.77 -10.49 -3.62
CA GLY A 179 4.80 -10.98 -4.60
C GLY A 179 3.90 -12.11 -4.08
N LEU A 180 4.19 -12.75 -2.94
CA LEU A 180 3.26 -13.68 -2.27
C LEU A 180 2.17 -12.94 -1.46
N PHE A 181 2.50 -11.81 -0.83
CA PHE A 181 1.53 -10.94 -0.14
C PHE A 181 0.68 -10.14 -1.12
N LEU A 182 1.29 -9.77 -2.26
CA LEU A 182 0.68 -9.09 -3.40
C LEU A 182 0.33 -10.07 -4.53
N ASN A 183 0.11 -11.36 -4.25
CA ASN A 183 -0.35 -12.29 -5.29
C ASN A 183 -1.85 -12.08 -5.54
N LEU A 184 -2.17 -10.90 -6.06
CA LEU A 184 -3.50 -10.31 -6.15
C LEU A 184 -4.42 -11.12 -7.07
N ARG A 185 -3.87 -11.90 -8.00
CA ARG A 185 -4.64 -12.81 -8.89
C ARG A 185 -5.45 -13.88 -8.15
N ASN A 186 -5.02 -14.29 -6.95
CA ASN A 186 -5.76 -15.28 -6.16
C ASN A 186 -6.59 -14.66 -5.03
N VAL A 187 -6.66 -13.32 -4.96
CA VAL A 187 -7.20 -12.59 -3.81
C VAL A 187 -8.16 -11.47 -4.18
N PHE A 188 -7.97 -10.87 -5.36
CA PHE A 188 -8.82 -9.82 -5.89
C PHE A 188 -9.40 -10.33 -7.21
N PRO A 189 -10.71 -10.13 -7.47
CA PRO A 189 -11.26 -10.49 -8.77
C PRO A 189 -10.54 -9.74 -9.89
N GLU A 190 -10.39 -10.41 -11.03
CA GLU A 190 -9.52 -9.95 -12.13
C GLU A 190 -10.11 -8.79 -12.93
N GLU A 191 -11.36 -8.41 -12.66
CA GLU A 191 -12.09 -7.38 -13.41
C GLU A 191 -12.41 -6.16 -12.54
N TYR A 192 -12.51 -5.01 -13.20
CA TYR A 192 -13.03 -3.76 -12.64
C TYR A 192 -14.06 -3.15 -13.61
N PRO A 193 -15.15 -2.56 -13.08
CA PRO A 193 -15.54 -2.58 -11.67
C PRO A 193 -16.16 -3.92 -11.28
N LEU A 194 -16.16 -4.26 -9.98
CA LEU A 194 -16.93 -5.39 -9.48
C LEU A 194 -18.43 -5.11 -9.58
N HIS A 195 -19.02 -5.48 -10.71
CA HIS A 195 -20.47 -5.48 -10.90
C HIS A 195 -21.10 -6.61 -10.05
N ASP A 196 -22.15 -6.29 -9.31
CA ASP A 196 -23.06 -7.24 -8.65
C ASP A 196 -22.45 -8.17 -7.58
N LEU A 197 -21.24 -7.90 -7.10
CA LEU A 197 -20.66 -8.62 -5.96
C LEU A 197 -20.86 -7.88 -4.64
N SER A 198 -21.44 -8.57 -3.67
CA SER A 198 -21.42 -8.16 -2.27
C SER A 198 -20.04 -8.39 -1.65
N VAL A 199 -19.76 -7.70 -0.54
CA VAL A 199 -18.50 -7.89 0.21
C VAL A 199 -18.33 -9.35 0.64
N GLU A 200 -19.41 -10.01 1.04
CA GLU A 200 -19.42 -11.42 1.44
C GLU A 200 -19.07 -12.35 0.27
N GLN A 201 -19.54 -12.04 -0.94
CA GLN A 201 -19.19 -12.81 -2.13
C GLN A 201 -17.71 -12.65 -2.48
N VAL A 202 -17.16 -11.43 -2.35
CA VAL A 202 -15.71 -11.19 -2.52
C VAL A 202 -14.90 -12.00 -1.51
N ILE A 203 -15.30 -12.00 -0.23
CA ILE A 203 -14.63 -12.78 0.82
C ILE A 203 -14.76 -14.30 0.57
N ALA A 204 -15.88 -14.76 0.02
CA ALA A 204 -16.08 -16.17 -0.30
C ALA A 204 -15.17 -16.64 -1.46
N LEU A 205 -14.90 -15.76 -2.42
CA LEU A 205 -13.96 -16.00 -3.52
C LEU A 205 -12.49 -16.00 -3.04
N GLU A 206 -12.21 -15.43 -1.88
CA GLU A 206 -10.86 -15.36 -1.34
C GLU A 206 -10.31 -16.76 -0.99
N GLY A 207 -9.11 -17.06 -1.52
CA GLY A 207 -8.42 -18.31 -1.23
C GLY A 207 -8.04 -18.46 0.26
N ARG A 208 -7.98 -19.71 0.74
CA ARG A 208 -7.70 -20.04 2.16
C ARG A 208 -6.42 -19.39 2.72
N ILE A 209 -5.38 -19.25 1.90
CA ILE A 209 -4.11 -18.63 2.29
C ILE A 209 -4.30 -17.14 2.58
N ALA A 210 -4.99 -16.43 1.68
CA ALA A 210 -5.24 -15.00 1.82
C ALA A 210 -6.14 -14.70 3.02
N ARG A 211 -7.17 -15.53 3.23
CA ARG A 211 -7.96 -15.51 4.48
C ARG A 211 -7.11 -15.69 5.73
N THR A 212 -6.14 -16.61 5.70
CA THR A 212 -5.26 -16.84 6.86
C THR A 212 -4.38 -15.63 7.14
N ILE A 213 -3.89 -14.96 6.09
CA ILE A 213 -3.09 -13.73 6.22
C ILE A 213 -3.97 -12.60 6.77
N ASP A 214 -5.09 -12.28 6.12
CA ASP A 214 -5.89 -11.12 6.51
C ASP A 214 -6.57 -11.33 7.86
N TYR A 215 -7.27 -12.45 8.05
CA TYR A 215 -8.05 -12.72 9.27
C TYR A 215 -7.21 -13.29 10.42
N GLY A 216 -6.15 -14.04 10.11
CA GLY A 216 -5.32 -14.69 11.12
C GLY A 216 -4.10 -13.88 11.53
N LEU A 217 -3.47 -13.18 10.59
CA LEU A 217 -2.21 -12.48 10.85
C LEU A 217 -2.41 -10.98 11.06
N ILE A 218 -3.17 -10.32 10.19
CA ILE A 218 -3.24 -8.85 10.15
C ILE A 218 -4.36 -8.28 11.02
N LEU A 219 -5.61 -8.71 10.82
CA LEU A 219 -6.78 -8.16 11.52
C LEU A 219 -6.69 -8.19 13.06
N PRO A 220 -6.12 -9.22 13.71
CA PRO A 220 -5.94 -9.21 15.17
C PRO A 220 -5.02 -8.09 15.69
N LYS A 221 -4.30 -7.41 14.80
CA LYS A 221 -3.29 -6.40 15.10
C LYS A 221 -3.63 -5.05 14.51
N LEU A 222 -4.86 -4.85 14.03
CA LEU A 222 -5.23 -3.73 13.17
C LEU A 222 -4.98 -2.38 13.84
N ASP A 223 -5.50 -2.15 15.05
CA ASP A 223 -5.31 -0.90 15.79
C ASP A 223 -3.82 -0.61 16.06
N ALA A 224 -3.07 -1.63 16.51
CA ALA A 224 -1.65 -1.52 16.78
C ALA A 224 -0.82 -1.26 15.51
N LEU A 225 -1.22 -1.85 14.37
CA LEU A 225 -0.60 -1.65 13.07
C LEU A 225 -0.81 -0.22 12.58
N TYR A 226 -2.03 0.32 12.70
CA TYR A 226 -2.32 1.69 12.29
C TYR A 226 -1.67 2.73 13.21
N ALA A 227 -1.60 2.47 14.51
CA ALA A 227 -0.85 3.32 15.45
C ALA A 227 0.64 3.35 15.12
N PHE A 228 1.25 2.18 14.87
CA PHE A 228 2.63 2.07 14.41
C PHE A 228 2.86 2.84 13.09
N ALA A 229 1.99 2.63 12.11
CA ALA A 229 2.11 3.28 10.80
C ALA A 229 1.98 4.80 10.91
N ALA A 230 1.08 5.30 11.78
CA ALA A 230 0.91 6.72 12.06
C ALA A 230 2.20 7.37 12.57
N GLU A 231 2.87 6.70 13.52
CA GLU A 231 4.16 7.15 14.05
C GLU A 231 5.25 7.10 12.99
N SER A 232 5.44 5.97 12.32
CA SER A 232 6.53 5.77 11.35
C SER A 232 6.42 6.68 10.13
N LEU A 233 5.19 6.90 9.63
CA LEU A 233 4.92 7.72 8.45
C LEU A 233 4.64 9.18 8.81
N HIS A 234 4.61 9.54 10.10
CA HIS A 234 4.20 10.84 10.63
C HIS A 234 2.85 11.29 10.04
N GLU A 235 1.86 10.41 10.10
CA GLU A 235 0.50 10.70 9.63
C GLU A 235 -0.51 10.43 10.76
N PRO A 236 -0.86 11.45 11.56
CA PRO A 236 -1.70 11.28 12.75
C PRO A 236 -3.15 10.92 12.43
N ARG A 237 -3.61 11.08 11.18
CA ARG A 237 -4.97 10.70 10.74
C ARG A 237 -5.15 9.20 10.53
N LEU A 238 -4.07 8.43 10.42
CA LEU A 238 -4.16 6.99 10.15
C LEU A 238 -5.01 6.21 11.18
N PRO A 239 -4.85 6.40 12.50
CA PRO A 239 -5.63 5.67 13.49
C PRO A 239 -7.14 5.91 13.38
N GLU A 240 -7.58 7.04 12.79
CA GLU A 240 -9.00 7.34 12.59
C GLU A 240 -9.67 6.40 11.55
N LEU A 241 -8.86 5.73 10.72
CA LEU A 241 -9.32 4.79 9.71
C LEU A 241 -9.70 3.42 10.29
N VAL A 242 -9.46 3.20 11.58
CA VAL A 242 -9.79 1.97 12.30
C VAL A 242 -10.48 2.31 13.62
N ALA A 243 -11.49 1.53 14.00
CA ALA A 243 -11.95 1.50 15.38
C ALA A 243 -12.46 0.10 15.72
N ASP A 244 -12.11 -0.41 16.90
CA ASP A 244 -12.56 -1.71 17.41
C ASP A 244 -12.29 -2.87 16.42
N GLY A 245 -11.13 -2.85 15.76
CA GLY A 245 -10.75 -3.83 14.74
C GLY A 245 -11.56 -3.74 13.43
N ILE A 246 -12.30 -2.66 13.21
CA ILE A 246 -13.11 -2.42 12.00
C ILE A 246 -12.47 -1.31 11.16
N LEU A 247 -12.34 -1.58 9.86
CA LEU A 247 -11.89 -0.61 8.84
C LEU A 247 -13.03 0.38 8.54
N ARG A 248 -12.73 1.68 8.58
CA ARG A 248 -13.72 2.78 8.49
C ARG A 248 -13.59 3.68 7.27
N TYR A 249 -12.55 3.48 6.46
CA TYR A 249 -12.31 4.38 5.34
C TYR A 249 -13.44 4.35 4.30
N ALA A 250 -13.78 5.53 3.78
CA ALA A 250 -14.84 5.77 2.78
C ALA A 250 -16.22 5.20 3.18
N GLY A 251 -16.54 5.22 4.49
CA GLY A 251 -17.83 4.73 4.99
C GLY A 251 -17.98 3.20 4.93
N SER A 252 -16.90 2.46 4.65
CA SER A 252 -16.90 1.01 4.77
C SER A 252 -17.18 0.61 6.22
N THR A 253 -18.11 -0.32 6.42
CA THR A 253 -18.40 -0.92 7.73
C THR A 253 -18.41 -2.44 7.56
N VAL A 254 -17.23 -3.01 7.35
CA VAL A 254 -17.10 -4.47 7.25
C VAL A 254 -17.31 -5.03 8.65
N LYS A 255 -18.50 -5.59 8.90
CA LYS A 255 -18.82 -6.16 10.21
C LYS A 255 -17.89 -7.34 10.48
N ALA A 256 -17.20 -7.31 11.62
CA ALA A 256 -16.32 -8.39 12.08
C ALA A 256 -16.98 -9.79 12.07
N ALA A 257 -18.32 -9.86 12.14
CA ALA A 257 -19.09 -11.09 12.05
C ALA A 257 -19.01 -11.80 10.67
N ALA A 258 -18.79 -11.06 9.57
CA ALA A 258 -18.52 -11.63 8.25
C ALA A 258 -17.10 -12.21 8.14
N LEU A 259 -16.22 -11.83 9.08
CA LEU A 259 -14.80 -12.14 9.08
C LEU A 259 -14.45 -13.33 10.00
N ARG A 260 -15.37 -14.29 10.21
CA ARG A 260 -15.14 -15.40 11.16
C ARG A 260 -13.87 -16.16 10.78
N PRO A 261 -12.77 -16.05 11.56
CA PRO A 261 -11.54 -16.75 11.23
C PRO A 261 -11.80 -18.26 11.33
N ASP A 262 -11.30 -19.02 10.37
CA ASP A 262 -11.29 -20.48 10.51
C ASP A 262 -10.32 -20.92 11.62
N ALA A 263 -10.29 -22.22 11.93
CA ALA A 263 -9.43 -22.73 13.00
C ALA A 263 -7.93 -22.44 12.75
N MET A 264 -7.52 -22.40 11.47
CA MET A 264 -6.15 -22.12 11.07
C MET A 264 -5.81 -20.64 11.29
N ALA A 265 -6.70 -19.72 10.89
CA ALA A 265 -6.55 -18.29 11.13
C ALA A 265 -6.45 -17.98 12.63
N ARG A 266 -7.26 -18.62 13.48
CA ARG A 266 -7.15 -18.48 14.95
C ARG A 266 -5.81 -18.97 15.49
N LEU A 267 -5.32 -20.12 15.01
CA LEU A 267 -4.03 -20.67 15.43
C LEU A 267 -2.89 -19.72 15.06
N VAL A 268 -2.91 -19.16 13.84
CA VAL A 268 -1.92 -18.18 13.37
C VAL A 268 -1.98 -16.90 14.22
N ALA A 269 -3.17 -16.42 14.57
CA ALA A 269 -3.32 -15.25 15.42
C ALA A 269 -2.64 -15.44 16.79
N VAL A 270 -2.86 -16.60 17.43
CA VAL A 270 -2.22 -16.95 18.71
C VAL A 270 -0.72 -17.12 18.56
N ALA A 271 -0.27 -17.85 17.53
CA ALA A 271 1.16 -18.14 17.33
C ALA A 271 1.99 -16.89 16.99
N THR A 272 1.36 -15.87 16.39
CA THR A 272 2.02 -14.62 15.99
C THR A 272 1.67 -13.44 16.89
N ALA A 273 0.98 -13.68 18.00
CA ALA A 273 0.69 -12.64 18.97
C ALA A 273 2.01 -12.05 19.48
N SER A 274 2.08 -10.71 19.53
CA SER A 274 3.26 -10.04 20.05
C SER A 274 3.37 -10.34 21.54
N THR A 275 4.53 -10.83 21.98
CA THR A 275 4.84 -11.05 23.39
C THR A 275 4.93 -9.74 24.18
N ALA A 276 4.90 -8.58 23.51
CA ALA A 276 4.93 -7.27 24.13
C ALA A 276 3.58 -6.80 24.70
N ALA A 277 2.49 -7.57 24.53
CA ALA A 277 1.17 -7.21 25.08
C ALA A 277 0.96 -7.60 26.57
N ALA A 278 2.03 -8.00 27.27
CA ALA A 278 2.03 -8.25 28.71
C ALA A 278 3.01 -7.32 29.41
N ARG A 279 2.75 -6.01 29.38
CA ARG A 279 3.28 -5.00 30.31
C ARG A 279 2.47 -3.72 30.22
#